data_AF-I6DKY2-F1
#
_entry.id   AF-I6DKY2-F1
#
_cell.length_a   1.000
_cell.length_b   1.000
_cell.length_c   1.000
_cell.angle_alpha   90.00
_cell.angle_beta   90.00
_cell.angle_gamma   90.00
#
_symmetry.space_group_name_H-M   'P 1'
#
loop_
_entity.id
_entity.type
_entity.pdbx_description
1 polymer ?
#
loop_
_entity_poly.entity_id
_entity_poly.type
_entity_poly.pdbx_seq_one_letter_code
_entity_poly.pdbx_strand_id
1 'polypeptide(L)'
;MITSIRYRGFSFYYKDNDNKYKEIFDEILAYNFKTVKVLCNIDDTKVSLIDTKYGRYVFKVFAPKTKRNERFLKSFVKGDYYQNLIVETDRVRSAGLTFPNDFYFLAERKIFNYASVFIMLIEYVEGLC
;
A
#
# COMPACT_ATOMS: atom_id res chain seq x y z
N MET A 1 14.62 -4.28 3.73
CA MET A 1 14.78 -3.07 4.56
C MET A 1 13.77 -2.01 4.14
N ILE A 2 12.91 -1.53 5.05
CA ILE A 2 11.91 -0.49 4.72
C ILE A 2 12.52 0.90 4.79
N THR A 3 12.39 1.65 3.70
CA THR A 3 12.75 3.08 3.63
C THR A 3 11.49 3.92 3.82
N SER A 4 11.57 4.97 4.64
CA SER A 4 10.47 5.92 4.88
C SER A 4 10.88 7.33 4.46
N ILE A 5 10.11 7.95 3.57
CA ILE A 5 10.32 9.32 3.10
C ILE A 5 9.01 10.08 2.98
N ARG A 6 9.09 11.42 2.92
CA ARG A 6 7.98 12.24 2.43
C ARG A 6 8.13 12.41 0.92
N TYR A 7 7.12 12.00 0.15
CA TYR A 7 7.14 12.05 -1.30
C TYR A 7 5.78 12.46 -1.87
N ARG A 8 5.74 13.48 -2.73
CA ARG A 8 4.50 13.98 -3.38
C ARG A 8 3.33 14.26 -2.43
N GLY A 9 3.61 14.64 -1.18
CA GLY A 9 2.60 14.87 -0.13
C GLY A 9 2.13 13.62 0.62
N PHE A 10 2.76 12.46 0.39
CA PHE A 10 2.52 11.21 1.09
C PHE A 10 3.67 10.89 2.04
N SER A 11 3.37 10.23 3.17
CA SER A 11 4.34 9.40 3.87
C SER A 11 4.49 8.11 3.09
N PHE A 12 5.65 7.91 2.45
CA PHE A 12 5.91 6.81 1.55
C PHE A 12 6.90 5.83 2.18
N TYR A 13 6.47 4.58 2.32
CA TYR A 13 7.23 3.46 2.89
C TYR A 13 7.40 2.41 1.80
N TYR A 14 8.63 2.06 1.46
CA TYR A 14 8.91 1.14 0.35
C TYR A 14 10.13 0.28 0.63
N LYS A 15 10.16 -0.90 0.00
CA LYS A 15 11.21 -1.88 0.21
C LYS A 15 12.52 -1.52 -0.48
N ASP A 16 13.60 -1.86 0.22
CA ASP A 16 14.99 -1.93 -0.25
C ASP A 16 15.56 -0.66 -0.88
N ASN A 17 14.94 0.49 -0.58
CA ASN A 17 15.24 1.77 -1.22
C ASN A 17 15.21 1.69 -2.76
N ASP A 18 14.39 0.78 -3.31
CA ASP A 18 14.37 0.52 -4.74
C ASP A 18 13.59 1.63 -5.47
N ASN A 19 14.27 2.29 -6.42
CA ASN A 19 13.67 3.37 -7.20
C ASN A 19 12.48 2.90 -8.06
N LYS A 20 12.40 1.60 -8.38
CA LYS A 20 11.26 1.05 -9.13
C LYS A 20 9.91 1.38 -8.48
N TYR A 21 9.86 1.38 -7.14
CA TYR A 21 8.63 1.63 -6.41
C TYR A 21 8.23 3.11 -6.44
N LYS A 22 9.20 4.01 -6.53
CA LYS A 22 8.94 5.44 -6.76
C LYS A 22 8.38 5.66 -8.16
N GLU A 23 8.96 5.01 -9.16
CA GLU A 23 8.51 5.11 -10.54
C GLU A 23 7.09 4.57 -10.73
N ILE A 24 6.79 3.38 -10.18
CA ILE A 24 5.42 2.82 -10.16
C ILE A 24 4.46 3.78 -9.44
N PHE A 25 4.90 4.36 -8.31
CA PHE A 25 4.06 5.29 -7.55
C PHE A 25 3.78 6.58 -8.34
N ASP A 26 4.77 7.15 -9.03
CA ASP A 26 4.58 8.32 -9.89
C ASP A 26 3.65 8.01 -11.07
N GLU A 27 3.77 6.83 -11.69
CA GLU A 27 2.84 6.35 -12.73
C GLU A 27 1.40 6.24 -12.19
N ILE A 28 1.23 5.70 -10.97
CA ILE A 28 -0.07 5.62 -10.29
C ILE A 28 -0.65 7.02 -10.04
N LEU A 29 0.15 7.96 -9.54
CA LEU A 29 -0.29 9.33 -9.28
C LEU A 29 -0.64 10.09 -10.57
N ALA A 30 0.05 9.80 -11.67
CA ALA A 30 -0.24 10.35 -12.99
C ALA A 30 -1.41 9.65 -13.70
N TYR A 31 -2.04 8.64 -13.08
CA TYR A 31 -3.04 7.77 -13.71
C TYR A 31 -2.54 7.08 -14.99
N ASN A 32 -1.22 6.93 -15.13
CA ASN A 32 -0.56 6.35 -16.29
C ASN A 32 -0.16 4.90 -16.02
N PHE A 33 -1.15 4.03 -15.79
CA PHE A 33 -0.92 2.61 -15.58
C PHE A 33 -2.03 1.78 -16.22
N LYS A 34 -1.68 0.57 -16.68
CA LYS A 34 -2.63 -0.32 -17.33
C LYS A 34 -3.32 -1.19 -16.29
N THR A 35 -4.64 -1.09 -16.20
CA THR A 35 -5.44 -2.01 -15.38
C THR A 35 -5.74 -3.29 -16.16
N VAL A 36 -5.34 -4.44 -15.63
CA VAL A 36 -5.61 -5.76 -16.22
C VAL A 36 -6.98 -6.28 -15.78
N LYS A 37 -7.25 -6.20 -14.47
CA LYS A 37 -8.49 -6.72 -13.88
C LYS A 37 -8.87 -5.91 -12.64
N VAL A 38 -10.15 -5.61 -12.48
CA VAL A 38 -10.67 -5.04 -11.22
C VAL A 38 -11.04 -6.20 -10.30
N LEU A 39 -10.43 -6.25 -9.11
CA LEU A 39 -10.64 -7.30 -8.13
C LEU A 39 -11.71 -6.92 -7.10
N CYS A 40 -11.73 -5.64 -6.70
CA CYS A 40 -12.74 -5.11 -5.79
C CYS A 40 -12.99 -3.63 -6.12
N ASN A 41 -14.24 -3.22 -6.10
CA ASN A 41 -14.62 -1.83 -6.31
C ASN A 41 -15.84 -1.52 -5.44
N ILE A 42 -15.57 -1.13 -4.20
CA ILE A 42 -16.56 -0.66 -3.25
C ILE A 42 -16.31 0.82 -2.92
N ASP A 43 -17.33 1.45 -2.36
CA ASP A 43 -17.40 2.88 -2.05
C ASP A 43 -16.14 3.56 -1.50
N ASP A 44 -15.36 2.85 -0.69
CA ASP A 44 -14.18 3.37 0.01
C ASP A 44 -12.89 2.64 -0.35
N THR A 45 -12.96 1.59 -1.17
CA THR A 45 -11.85 0.69 -1.46
C THR A 45 -11.91 0.21 -2.91
N LYS A 46 -10.83 0.44 -3.64
CA LYS A 46 -10.62 -0.10 -4.98
C LYS A 46 -9.36 -0.96 -5.00
N VAL A 47 -9.49 -2.17 -5.52
CA VAL A 47 -8.39 -3.13 -5.71
C VAL A 47 -8.37 -3.54 -7.17
N SER A 48 -7.23 -3.44 -7.81
CA SER A 48 -7.05 -3.75 -9.23
C SER A 48 -5.71 -4.43 -9.46
N LEU A 49 -5.69 -5.40 -10.35
CA LEU A 49 -4.46 -5.94 -10.92
C LEU A 49 -3.97 -4.95 -11.97
N ILE A 50 -2.77 -4.43 -11.78
CA ILE A 50 -2.12 -3.49 -12.71
C ILE A 50 -0.92 -4.15 -13.37
N ASP A 51 -0.67 -3.76 -14.61
CA ASP A 51 0.51 -4.15 -15.37
C ASP A 51 1.48 -2.97 -15.39
N THR A 52 2.72 -3.24 -15.01
CA THR A 52 3.80 -2.26 -14.97
C THR A 52 5.00 -2.81 -15.74
N LYS A 53 5.98 -1.98 -16.05
CA LYS A 53 7.22 -2.44 -16.69
C LYS A 53 8.03 -3.44 -15.84
N TYR A 54 7.75 -3.52 -14.54
CA TYR A 54 8.41 -4.44 -13.60
C TYR A 54 7.62 -5.73 -13.35
N GLY A 55 6.45 -5.87 -13.99
CA GLY A 55 5.54 -7.00 -13.82
C GLY A 55 4.17 -6.58 -13.31
N ARG A 56 3.37 -7.59 -12.99
CA ARG A 56 1.99 -7.42 -12.51
C ARG A 56 1.96 -7.29 -11.00
N TYR A 57 1.14 -6.37 -10.52
CA TYR A 57 0.98 -6.10 -9.10
C TYR A 57 -0.48 -5.91 -8.72
N VAL A 58 -0.80 -6.24 -7.47
CA VAL A 58 -2.09 -5.87 -6.88
C VAL A 58 -1.99 -4.45 -6.34
N PHE A 59 -2.70 -3.54 -6.99
CA PHE A 59 -2.85 -2.16 -6.58
C PHE A 59 -4.10 -1.98 -5.75
N LYS A 60 -3.96 -1.46 -4.53
CA LYS A 60 -5.08 -1.18 -3.62
C LYS A 60 -5.06 0.26 -3.18
N VAL A 61 -6.18 0.95 -3.35
CA VAL A 61 -6.43 2.29 -2.84
C VAL A 61 -7.66 2.28 -1.95
N PHE A 62 -7.60 2.91 -0.78
CA PHE A 62 -8.77 3.07 0.07
C PHE A 62 -8.76 4.37 0.88
N ALA A 63 -9.95 4.89 1.14
CA ALA A 63 -10.19 6.14 1.86
C ALA A 63 -11.26 5.89 2.93
N PRO A 64 -10.90 5.73 4.21
CA PRO A 64 -11.84 5.30 5.24
C PRO A 64 -13.00 6.28 5.43
N LYS A 65 -14.24 5.86 5.08
CA LYS A 65 -15.47 6.63 5.34
C LYS A 65 -15.81 6.51 6.83
N THR A 66 -15.66 7.61 7.55
CA THR A 66 -16.22 7.97 8.86
C THR A 66 -17.39 7.11 9.43
N LYS A 67 -17.14 5.87 9.89
CA LYS A 67 -17.80 5.32 11.10
C LYS A 67 -16.82 5.54 12.27
N ARG A 68 -16.84 6.80 12.69
CA ARG A 68 -15.98 7.52 13.64
C ARG A 68 -16.02 6.89 15.04
N ASN A 69 -14.91 6.99 15.78
CA ASN A 69 -14.72 6.75 17.23
C ASN A 69 -14.25 5.35 17.67
N GLU A 70 -14.99 4.24 17.48
CA GLU A 70 -14.60 2.95 18.12
C GLU A 70 -13.34 2.30 17.55
N ARG A 71 -13.16 2.32 16.23
CA ARG A 71 -11.94 1.81 15.59
C ARG A 71 -10.77 2.80 15.72
N PHE A 72 -11.10 4.09 15.86
CA PHE A 72 -10.16 5.21 15.98
C PHE A 72 -9.52 5.32 17.37
N LEU A 73 -10.25 5.04 18.46
CA LEU A 73 -9.65 4.94 19.80
C LEU A 73 -8.62 3.80 19.86
N LYS A 74 -8.87 2.70 19.13
CA LYS A 74 -7.94 1.58 19.05
C LYS A 74 -6.69 1.88 18.20
N SER A 75 -6.78 2.72 17.16
CA SER A 75 -5.62 3.14 16.38
C SER A 75 -4.80 4.24 17.05
N PHE A 76 -5.43 5.11 17.85
CA PHE A 76 -4.72 6.14 18.64
C PHE A 76 -3.88 5.54 19.77
N VAL A 77 -4.28 4.37 20.30
CA VAL A 77 -3.55 3.62 21.33
C VAL A 77 -2.47 2.68 20.74
N LYS A 78 -2.54 2.31 19.45
CA LYS A 78 -1.64 1.29 18.84
C LYS A 78 -0.65 1.76 17.77
N GLY A 79 -0.67 3.04 17.37
CA GLY A 79 0.26 3.55 16.36
C GLY A 79 0.01 2.98 14.95
N ASP A 80 0.67 3.57 13.96
CA ASP A 80 0.43 3.41 12.51
C ASP A 80 0.34 1.93 12.04
N TYR A 81 -0.85 1.32 12.08
CA TYR A 81 -1.08 -0.11 11.83
C TYR A 81 -0.45 -0.62 10.53
N TYR A 82 -0.68 0.08 9.42
CA TYR A 82 -0.16 -0.34 8.11
C TYR A 82 1.35 -0.12 7.98
N GLN A 83 1.92 0.86 8.68
CA GLN A 83 3.36 1.03 8.78
C GLN A 83 3.99 -0.13 9.56
N ASN A 84 3.41 -0.49 10.70
CA ASN A 84 3.89 -1.64 11.47
C ASN A 84 3.74 -2.93 10.67
N LEU A 85 2.66 -3.07 9.89
CA LEU A 85 2.43 -4.23 9.04
C LEU A 85 3.50 -4.39 7.96
N ILE A 86 3.88 -3.33 7.23
CA ILE A 86 4.93 -3.42 6.20
C ILE A 86 6.31 -3.71 6.82
N VAL A 87 6.61 -3.16 8.00
CA VAL A 87 7.86 -3.40 8.73
C VAL A 87 7.94 -4.84 9.25
N GLU A 88 6.90 -5.34 9.91
CA GLU A 88 6.88 -6.72 10.43
C GLU A 88 6.88 -7.74 9.27
N THR A 89 6.20 -7.44 8.17
CA THR A 89 6.24 -8.25 6.94
C THR A 89 7.67 -8.36 6.40
N ASP A 90 8.40 -7.24 6.32
CA ASP A 90 9.81 -7.22 5.88
C ASP A 90 10.71 -8.00 6.83
N ARG A 91 10.49 -7.87 8.15
CA ARG A 91 11.24 -8.58 9.19
C ARG A 91 11.04 -10.10 9.11
N VAL A 92 9.79 -10.54 9.00
CA VAL A 92 9.42 -11.97 8.90
C VAL A 92 10.01 -12.58 7.63
N ARG A 93 9.96 -11.88 6.49
CA ARG A 93 10.64 -12.32 5.25
C ARG A 93 12.15 -12.38 5.40
N SER A 94 12.77 -11.39 6.05
CA SER A 94 14.22 -11.40 6.32
C SER A 94 14.65 -12.58 7.22
N ALA A 95 13.73 -13.13 8.01
CA ALA A 95 13.95 -14.34 8.81
C ALA A 95 13.73 -15.65 8.02
N GLY A 96 13.48 -15.58 6.70
CA GLY A 96 13.29 -16.74 5.83
C GLY A 96 11.86 -17.26 5.73
N LEU A 97 10.89 -16.61 6.38
CA LEU A 97 9.48 -16.99 6.29
C LEU A 97 8.86 -16.41 5.01
N THR A 98 8.42 -17.29 4.12
CA THR A 98 7.72 -16.91 2.89
C THR A 98 6.22 -17.05 3.07
N PHE A 99 5.48 -16.02 2.68
CA PHE A 99 4.03 -16.03 2.65
C PHE A 99 3.53 -15.30 1.40
N PRO A 100 2.37 -15.71 0.87
CA PRO A 100 1.73 -15.01 -0.23
C PRO A 100 1.21 -13.65 0.25
N ASN A 101 1.32 -12.63 -0.61
CA ASN A 101 0.92 -11.23 -0.38
C ASN A 101 1.98 -10.37 0.32
N ASP A 102 3.18 -10.26 -0.25
CA ASP A 102 4.14 -9.26 0.20
C ASP A 102 3.68 -7.81 -0.05
N PHE A 103 4.09 -6.90 0.83
CA PHE A 103 3.86 -5.46 0.68
C PHE A 103 5.12 -4.79 0.12
N TYR A 104 5.03 -4.28 -1.11
CA TYR A 104 6.17 -3.60 -1.74
C TYR A 104 6.27 -2.13 -1.38
N PHE A 105 5.13 -1.43 -1.32
CA PHE A 105 5.07 -0.09 -0.76
C PHE A 105 3.72 0.23 -0.11
N LEU A 106 3.76 1.23 0.76
CA LEU A 106 2.63 1.91 1.38
C LEU A 106 2.82 3.42 1.24
N ALA A 107 1.85 4.11 0.66
CA ALA A 107 1.78 5.56 0.63
C ALA A 107 0.55 6.02 1.42
N GLU A 108 0.76 6.89 2.40
CA GLU A 108 -0.30 7.46 3.22
C GLU A 108 -0.36 8.98 3.05
N ARG A 109 -1.53 9.52 2.67
CA ARG A 109 -1.76 10.96 2.70
C ARG A 109 -2.60 11.33 3.91
N LYS A 110 -2.02 12.15 4.78
CA LYS A 110 -2.73 12.76 5.91
C LYS A 110 -3.32 14.11 5.47
N ILE A 111 -4.61 14.34 5.70
CA ILE A 111 -5.26 15.64 5.55
C ILE A 111 -5.62 16.12 6.96
N PHE A 112 -5.01 17.24 7.37
CA PHE A 112 -4.98 17.70 8.76
C PHE A 112 -4.43 16.61 9.72
N ASN A 113 -5.29 15.95 10.49
CA ASN A 113 -4.96 14.89 11.46
C ASN A 113 -5.48 13.50 11.06
N TYR A 114 -6.00 13.34 9.84
CA TYR A 114 -6.63 12.09 9.39
C TYR A 114 -5.89 11.49 8.21
N ALA A 115 -5.61 10.18 8.28
CA ALA A 115 -5.22 9.41 7.11
C ALA A 115 -6.39 9.39 6.12
N SER A 116 -6.28 10.20 5.07
CA SER A 116 -7.37 10.43 4.13
C SER A 116 -7.38 9.38 3.03
N VAL A 117 -6.20 8.91 2.61
CA VAL A 117 -6.04 7.95 1.53
C VAL A 117 -4.82 7.09 1.80
N PHE A 118 -4.98 5.78 1.60
CA PHE A 118 -3.90 4.81 1.58
C PHE A 118 -3.78 4.23 0.17
N ILE A 119 -2.54 4.10 -0.29
CA ILE A 119 -2.17 3.52 -1.57
C ILE A 119 -1.16 2.41 -1.26
N MET A 120 -1.45 1.18 -1.71
CA MET A 120 -0.63 0.01 -1.47
C MET A 120 -0.32 -0.72 -2.77
N LEU A 121 0.90 -1.22 -2.86
CA LEU A 121 1.34 -2.14 -3.91
C LEU A 121 1.71 -3.48 -3.27
N ILE A 122 1.03 -4.53 -3.72
CA ILE A 122 1.10 -5.88 -3.14
C ILE A 122 1.52 -6.86 -4.23
N GLU A 123 2.22 -7.91 -3.82
CA GLU A 123 2.56 -9.07 -4.64
C GLU A 123 1.33 -9.68 -5.31
N TYR A 124 1.46 -9.94 -6.62
CA TYR A 124 0.51 -10.74 -7.36
C TYR A 124 1.04 -12.17 -7.48
N VAL A 125 0.24 -13.14 -7.03
CA VAL A 125 0.54 -14.56 -7.19
C VAL A 125 -0.43 -15.16 -8.21
N GLU A 126 0.12 -15.66 -9.31
CA GLU A 126 -0.67 -16.26 -10.38
C GLU A 126 -1.29 -17.59 -9.91
N GLY A 127 -2.58 -17.81 -10.21
CA GLY A 127 -3.29 -19.05 -9.86
C GLY A 127 -4.03 -19.06 -8.51
N LEU A 128 -3.91 -18.02 -7.68
CA LEU A 128 -4.78 -17.79 -6.52
C LEU A 128 -5.90 -16.82 -6.89
N CYS A 129 -6.97 -17.32 -7.50
CA CYS A 129 -8.21 -16.60 -7.77
C CYS A 129 -9.40 -17.51 -7.47
#